data_AF-A0A835VFX3-F1
#
_entry.id   AF-A0A835VFX3-F1
#
_cell.length_a   1.000
_cell.length_b   1.000
_cell.length_c   1.000
_cell.angle_alpha   90.00
_cell.angle_beta   90.00
_cell.angle_gamma   90.00
#
_symmetry.space_group_name_H-M   'P 1'
#
loop_
_entity.id
_entity.type
_entity.pdbx_description
1 polymer ?
#
loop_
_entity_poly.entity_id
_entity_poly.type
_entity_poly.pdbx_seq_one_letter_code
_entity_poly.pdbx_strand_id
1 'polypeptide(L)'
;MLQMYCETAKFFEFCAHDYERLKKMAAAALAYKCAEVAYFKVAYYKNGSASKDRVELQGALDAAVPGESPSSSASDVDNLNNQGGFDKAASAKAASSPQIAGGHAIAAKNRPYVMRLLTFTNHVNCAIEATRKSRNAIAASNVDLGKDGMCSVRKVLDFNFHNVEGLLSTGRQSLNSIGQ
;
A
#
# COMPACT_ATOMS: atom_id res chain seq x y z
N MET A 1 -16.91 -6.37 9.41
CA MET A 1 -16.11 -5.29 10.01
C MET A 1 -15.32 -4.49 8.98
N LEU A 2 -14.53 -5.13 8.10
CA LEU A 2 -13.72 -4.43 7.10
C LEU A 2 -14.54 -3.59 6.10
N GLN A 3 -15.61 -4.17 5.54
CA GLN A 3 -16.50 -3.48 4.60
C GLN A 3 -17.19 -2.27 5.24
N MET A 4 -17.60 -2.38 6.50
CA MET A 4 -18.20 -1.27 7.26
C MET A 4 -17.25 -0.08 7.29
N TYR A 5 -15.99 -0.27 7.69
CA TYR A 5 -15.01 0.82 7.72
C TYR A 5 -14.70 1.38 6.31
N CYS A 6 -14.65 0.55 5.27
CA CYS A 6 -14.49 1.03 3.90
C CYS A 6 -15.64 1.97 3.48
N GLU A 7 -16.89 1.55 3.69
CA GLU A 7 -18.05 2.36 3.30
C GLU A 7 -18.16 3.63 4.16
N THR A 8 -17.86 3.52 5.47
CA THR A 8 -17.78 4.68 6.37
C THR A 8 -16.70 5.67 5.92
N ALA A 9 -15.53 5.22 5.47
CA ALA A 9 -14.48 6.11 4.98
C ALA A 9 -14.94 6.91 3.75
N LYS A 10 -15.53 6.23 2.76
CA LYS A 10 -16.09 6.88 1.56
C LYS A 10 -17.20 7.87 1.91
N PHE A 11 -18.07 7.50 2.85
CA PHE A 11 -19.15 8.37 3.33
C PHE A 11 -18.58 9.65 3.97
N PHE A 12 -17.56 9.53 4.82
CA PHE A 12 -16.92 10.70 5.41
C PHE A 12 -16.15 11.56 4.40
N GLU A 13 -15.50 10.98 3.40
CA GLU A 13 -14.90 11.75 2.29
C GLU A 13 -15.96 12.54 1.52
N PHE A 14 -17.12 11.93 1.24
CA PHE A 14 -18.25 12.60 0.61
C PHE A 14 -18.72 13.79 1.45
N CYS A 15 -18.95 13.60 2.77
CA CYS A 15 -19.33 14.68 3.67
C CYS A 15 -18.27 15.79 3.73
N ALA A 16 -16.98 15.42 3.77
CA ALA A 16 -15.90 16.38 3.81
C ALA A 16 -15.87 17.28 2.57
N HIS A 17 -16.03 16.68 1.38
CA HIS A 17 -16.13 17.43 0.13
C HIS A 17 -17.33 18.38 0.10
N ASP A 18 -18.47 17.98 0.64
CA ASP A 18 -19.63 18.87 0.74
C ASP A 18 -19.38 20.03 1.71
N TYR A 19 -18.73 19.78 2.85
CA TYR A 19 -18.33 20.85 3.77
C TYR A 19 -17.31 21.82 3.17
N GLU A 20 -16.34 21.35 2.38
CA GLU A 20 -15.41 22.22 1.64
C GLU A 20 -16.15 23.13 0.66
N ARG A 21 -17.14 22.57 -0.06
CA ARG A 21 -17.99 23.32 -1.00
C ARG A 21 -18.78 24.43 -0.28
N LEU A 22 -19.28 24.13 0.91
CA LEU A 22 -19.99 25.07 1.79
C LEU A 22 -19.06 25.98 2.61
N LYS A 23 -17.74 25.90 2.40
CA LYS A 23 -16.71 26.64 3.16
C LYS A 23 -16.70 26.35 4.68
N LYS A 24 -17.34 25.27 5.12
CA LYS A 24 -17.35 24.82 6.53
C LYS A 24 -16.08 24.05 6.86
N MET A 25 -14.93 24.75 6.86
CA MET A 25 -13.60 24.13 6.86
C MET A 25 -13.32 23.27 8.10
N ALA A 26 -13.80 23.65 9.29
CA ALA A 26 -13.62 22.81 10.48
C ALA A 26 -14.44 21.52 10.42
N ALA A 27 -15.67 21.57 9.89
CA ALA A 27 -16.49 20.38 9.69
C ALA A 27 -15.85 19.45 8.62
N ALA A 28 -15.29 20.03 7.55
CA ALA A 28 -14.51 19.30 6.57
C ALA A 28 -13.28 18.62 7.22
N ALA A 29 -12.56 19.33 8.08
CA ALA A 29 -11.40 18.77 8.79
C ALA A 29 -11.79 17.57 9.66
N LEU A 30 -12.89 17.66 10.40
CA LEU A 30 -13.43 16.56 11.21
C LEU A 30 -13.85 15.37 10.34
N ALA A 31 -14.55 15.61 9.24
CA ALA A 31 -14.98 14.55 8.33
C ALA A 31 -13.79 13.83 7.69
N TYR A 32 -12.79 14.57 7.19
CA TYR A 32 -11.54 13.95 6.70
C TYR A 32 -10.79 13.17 7.77
N LYS A 33 -10.81 13.62 9.03
CA LYS A 33 -10.20 12.87 10.14
C LYS A 33 -10.92 11.55 10.40
N CYS A 34 -12.25 11.53 10.31
CA CYS A 34 -13.02 10.29 10.41
C CYS A 34 -12.72 9.34 9.24
N ALA A 35 -12.55 9.86 8.02
CA ALA A 35 -12.14 9.06 6.86
C ALA A 35 -10.73 8.47 7.04
N GLU A 36 -9.76 9.27 7.50
CA GLU A 36 -8.40 8.81 7.85
C GLU A 36 -8.44 7.61 8.81
N VAL A 37 -9.14 7.77 9.94
CA VAL A 37 -9.24 6.71 10.96
C VAL A 37 -9.90 5.46 10.41
N ALA A 38 -10.95 5.59 9.59
CA ALA A 38 -11.62 4.46 8.97
C ALA A 38 -10.71 3.72 7.97
N TYR A 39 -9.97 4.45 7.11
CA TYR A 39 -9.01 3.85 6.20
C TYR A 39 -7.85 3.15 6.93
N PHE A 40 -7.31 3.77 8.00
CA PHE A 40 -6.28 3.11 8.81
C PHE A 40 -6.81 1.89 9.56
N LYS A 41 -8.07 1.86 10.00
CA LYS A 41 -8.68 0.64 10.54
C LYS A 41 -8.71 -0.49 9.51
N VAL A 42 -9.08 -0.19 8.26
CA VAL A 42 -9.07 -1.19 7.18
C VAL A 42 -7.65 -1.70 6.93
N ALA A 43 -6.67 -0.80 6.82
CA ALA A 43 -5.27 -1.15 6.63
C ALA A 43 -4.75 -2.01 7.79
N TYR A 44 -5.05 -1.63 9.03
CA TYR A 44 -4.67 -2.36 10.23
C TYR A 44 -5.18 -3.80 10.21
N TYR A 45 -6.46 -4.02 9.91
CA TYR A 45 -7.02 -5.37 9.80
C TYR A 45 -6.40 -6.20 8.66
N LYS A 46 -5.92 -5.55 7.59
CA LYS A 46 -5.22 -6.21 6.47
C LYS A 46 -3.71 -6.38 6.69
N ASN A 47 -3.13 -5.75 7.71
CA ASN A 47 -1.68 -5.71 7.91
C ASN A 47 -1.07 -7.11 8.03
N GLY A 48 -1.73 -8.02 8.76
CA GLY A 48 -1.26 -9.40 8.91
C GLY A 48 -1.17 -10.16 7.59
N SER A 49 -2.21 -10.08 6.75
CA SER A 49 -2.18 -10.71 5.42
C SER A 49 -1.21 -10.02 4.47
N ALA A 50 -1.17 -8.68 4.48
CA ALA A 50 -0.26 -7.92 3.62
C ALA A 50 1.21 -8.19 3.96
N SER A 51 1.55 -8.35 5.25
CA SER A 51 2.89 -8.71 5.68
C SER A 51 3.29 -10.09 5.19
N LYS A 52 2.38 -11.07 5.24
CA LYS A 52 2.62 -12.42 4.70
C LYS A 52 2.80 -12.38 3.18
N ASP A 53 1.89 -11.71 2.47
CA ASP A 53 1.94 -11.54 1.02
C ASP A 53 3.27 -10.89 0.57
N ARG A 54 3.77 -9.92 1.35
CA ARG A 54 5.08 -9.28 1.10
C ARG A 54 6.24 -10.27 1.23
N VAL A 55 6.25 -11.10 2.27
CA VAL A 55 7.31 -12.10 2.48
C VAL A 55 7.31 -13.14 1.35
N GLU A 56 6.14 -13.63 0.97
CA GLU A 56 5.98 -14.58 -0.15
C GLU A 56 6.48 -14.00 -1.48
N LEU A 57 6.11 -12.74 -1.76
CA LEU A 57 6.55 -12.05 -2.96
C LEU A 57 8.06 -11.80 -2.97
N GLN A 58 8.64 -11.41 -1.83
CA GLN A 58 10.08 -11.21 -1.70
C GLN A 58 10.83 -12.52 -1.97
N GLY A 59 10.42 -13.63 -1.33
CA GLY A 59 11.04 -14.93 -1.56
C GLY A 59 10.90 -15.40 -3.03
N ALA A 60 9.78 -15.11 -3.68
CA ALA A 60 9.59 -15.44 -5.09
C ALA A 60 10.46 -14.59 -6.04
N LEU A 61 10.79 -13.35 -5.68
CA LEU A 61 11.71 -12.50 -6.42
C LEU A 61 13.17 -12.94 -6.23
N ASP A 62 13.55 -13.26 -4.99
CA ASP A 62 14.91 -13.71 -4.66
C ASP A 62 15.23 -15.07 -5.32
N ALA A 63 14.27 -15.99 -5.34
CA ALA A 63 14.42 -17.28 -6.03
C ALA A 63 14.47 -17.17 -7.57
N ALA A 64 14.08 -16.02 -8.14
CA ALA A 64 14.09 -15.77 -9.57
C ALA A 64 15.41 -15.15 -10.08
N VAL A 65 16.40 -14.93 -9.20
CA VAL A 65 17.76 -14.56 -9.57
C VAL A 65 18.59 -15.85 -9.60
N PRO A 66 18.83 -16.47 -10.77
CA PRO A 66 19.80 -17.54 -10.87
C PRO A 66 21.16 -16.91 -10.58
N GLY A 67 21.81 -17.35 -9.50
CA GLY A 67 23.22 -17.06 -9.32
C GLY A 67 23.98 -17.46 -10.57
N GLU A 68 24.74 -16.54 -11.14
CA GLU A 68 25.87 -16.89 -11.97
C GLU A 68 26.73 -17.82 -11.12
N SER A 69 26.76 -19.11 -11.46
CA SER A 69 27.64 -20.07 -10.80
C SER A 69 29.06 -19.49 -10.77
N PRO A 70 29.81 -19.58 -9.65
CA PRO A 70 31.22 -19.22 -9.69
C PRO A 70 31.87 -20.17 -10.70
N SER A 71 32.31 -19.61 -11.82
CA SER A 71 33.03 -20.35 -12.85
C SER A 71 34.23 -21.03 -12.19
N SER A 72 34.13 -22.35 -11.99
CA SER A 72 35.27 -23.15 -11.61
C SER A 72 36.11 -23.31 -12.88
N SER A 73 37.13 -22.48 -13.01
CA SER A 73 38.17 -22.63 -14.02
C SER A 73 38.84 -24.00 -13.84
N ALA A 74 38.40 -25.00 -14.58
CA ALA A 74 39.22 -26.15 -14.93
C ALA A 74 40.19 -25.68 -16.01
N SER A 75 41.46 -25.54 -15.67
CA SER A 75 42.53 -25.37 -16.66
C SER A 75 42.87 -26.73 -17.24
N ASP A 76 42.38 -27.02 -18.44
CA ASP A 76 42.88 -28.14 -19.23
C ASP A 76 44.24 -27.76 -19.83
N VAL A 77 45.27 -28.52 -19.47
CA VAL A 77 46.57 -28.51 -20.15
C VAL A 77 46.51 -29.51 -21.31
N ASP A 78 46.81 -29.01 -22.50
CA ASP A 78 46.89 -29.74 -23.76
C ASP A 78 47.74 -31.02 -23.69
N ASN A 79 47.25 -32.11 -24.29
CA ASN A 79 48.14 -33.18 -24.76
C ASN A 79 47.72 -33.64 -26.16
N LEU A 80 48.53 -33.26 -27.14
CA LEU A 80 48.44 -33.62 -28.55
C LEU A 80 48.96 -35.06 -28.75
N ASN A 81 48.14 -35.99 -29.25
CA ASN A 81 48.66 -37.01 -30.19
C ASN A 81 47.60 -37.75 -31.03
N ASN A 82 47.85 -37.72 -32.34
CA ASN A 82 47.53 -38.67 -33.43
C ASN A 82 46.09 -39.01 -33.90
N GLN A 83 45.78 -38.43 -35.07
CA GLN A 83 45.37 -39.06 -36.34
C GLN A 83 44.51 -40.35 -36.35
N GLY A 84 43.34 -40.24 -37.02
CA GLY A 84 42.84 -41.30 -37.92
C GLY A 84 41.32 -41.43 -38.02
N GLY A 85 40.74 -41.11 -39.19
CA GLY A 85 39.59 -41.85 -39.74
C GLY A 85 38.18 -41.27 -39.59
N PHE A 86 37.73 -40.59 -40.66
CA PHE A 86 36.42 -40.63 -41.34
C PHE A 86 35.09 -40.89 -40.57
N ASP A 87 34.17 -39.94 -40.79
CA ASP A 87 32.70 -40.00 -40.93
C ASP A 87 31.87 -40.88 -39.97
N LYS A 88 30.93 -40.23 -39.26
CA LYS A 88 29.46 -40.43 -39.40
C LYS A 88 28.69 -39.85 -38.21
N ALA A 89 27.80 -38.90 -38.53
CA ALA A 89 26.55 -38.52 -37.86
C ALA A 89 26.35 -38.88 -36.37
N ALA A 90 26.26 -37.85 -35.52
CA ALA A 90 25.43 -37.88 -34.33
C ALA A 90 24.91 -36.47 -34.00
N SER A 91 23.60 -36.25 -34.14
CA SER A 91 22.91 -35.26 -33.32
C SER A 91 21.61 -35.90 -32.86
N ALA A 92 21.69 -36.56 -31.71
CA ALA A 92 20.56 -37.11 -30.99
C ALA A 92 20.40 -36.37 -29.67
N LYS A 93 19.24 -35.71 -29.56
CA LYS A 93 18.46 -35.43 -28.34
C LYS A 93 18.98 -34.42 -27.31
N ALA A 94 17.99 -33.65 -26.84
CA ALA A 94 17.91 -32.83 -25.64
C ALA A 94 18.65 -31.48 -25.73
N ALA A 95 18.06 -30.33 -25.44
CA ALA A 95 16.81 -30.03 -24.76
C ALA A 95 16.24 -28.72 -25.31
N SER A 96 14.93 -28.59 -25.15
CA SER A 96 14.12 -27.38 -25.33
C SER A 96 14.76 -26.10 -24.77
N SER A 97 14.80 -25.09 -25.65
CA SER A 97 14.54 -23.65 -25.46
C SER A 97 13.69 -23.27 -24.21
N PRO A 98 13.72 -22.01 -23.68
CA PRO A 98 14.30 -20.79 -24.24
C PRO A 98 15.25 -20.02 -23.32
N GLN A 99 16.30 -19.54 -23.97
CA GLN A 99 17.15 -18.45 -23.53
C GLN A 99 16.33 -17.15 -23.50
N ILE A 100 16.19 -16.59 -22.30
CA ILE A 100 16.26 -15.15 -21.98
C ILE A 100 15.60 -14.25 -23.03
N ALA A 101 14.27 -14.19 -23.01
CA ALA A 101 13.51 -13.14 -23.68
C ALA A 101 12.65 -12.40 -22.65
N GLY A 102 13.07 -11.16 -22.38
CA GLY A 102 12.35 -10.06 -21.74
C GLY A 102 11.03 -10.35 -21.03
N GLY A 103 11.05 -10.19 -19.71
CA GLY A 103 9.87 -9.83 -18.96
C GLY A 103 10.04 -10.05 -17.46
N HIS A 104 10.23 -8.99 -16.70
CA HIS A 104 9.94 -8.96 -15.26
C HIS A 104 8.41 -9.08 -15.02
N ALA A 105 7.78 -10.08 -15.62
CA ALA A 105 6.35 -10.31 -15.54
C ALA A 105 6.06 -11.06 -14.23
N ILE A 106 5.11 -10.52 -13.45
CA ILE A 106 4.63 -11.19 -12.23
C ILE A 106 4.09 -12.57 -12.62
N ALA A 107 4.75 -13.62 -12.14
CA ALA A 107 4.30 -15.00 -12.34
C ALA A 107 2.81 -15.14 -11.97
N ALA A 108 2.05 -15.89 -12.76
CA ALA A 108 0.59 -15.99 -12.58
C ALA A 108 0.21 -16.39 -11.12
N LYS A 109 0.99 -17.28 -10.50
CA LYS A 109 0.86 -17.70 -9.11
C LYS A 109 0.97 -16.56 -8.08
N ASN A 110 1.69 -15.49 -8.42
CA ASN A 110 1.97 -14.36 -7.53
C ASN A 110 0.94 -13.22 -7.66
N ARG A 111 0.11 -13.23 -8.72
CA ARG A 111 -0.87 -12.16 -8.98
C ARG A 111 -1.82 -11.89 -7.80
N PRO A 112 -2.36 -12.89 -7.08
CA PRO A 112 -3.24 -12.65 -5.94
C PRO A 112 -2.54 -11.90 -4.80
N TYR A 113 -1.26 -12.20 -4.53
CA TYR A 113 -0.46 -11.52 -3.51
C TYR A 113 -0.26 -10.05 -3.88
N VAL A 114 0.11 -9.78 -5.13
CA VAL A 114 0.30 -8.40 -5.62
C VAL A 114 -1.02 -7.62 -5.53
N MET A 115 -2.14 -8.21 -5.95
CA MET A 115 -3.44 -7.53 -5.91
C MET A 115 -3.86 -7.16 -4.48
N ARG A 116 -3.66 -8.07 -3.52
CA ARG A 116 -3.95 -7.80 -2.11
C ARG A 116 -3.03 -6.73 -1.52
N LEU A 117 -1.74 -6.75 -1.88
CA LEU A 117 -0.78 -5.74 -1.45
C LEU A 117 -1.11 -4.35 -2.02
N LEU A 118 -1.45 -4.26 -3.31
CA LEU A 118 -1.91 -3.02 -3.94
C LEU A 118 -3.17 -2.47 -3.26
N THR A 119 -4.13 -3.35 -2.95
CA THR A 119 -5.35 -2.97 -2.23
C THR A 119 -5.02 -2.42 -0.83
N PHE A 120 -4.13 -3.08 -0.11
CA PHE A 120 -3.65 -2.62 1.20
C PHE A 120 -2.99 -1.24 1.10
N THR A 121 -2.05 -1.06 0.16
CA THR A 121 -1.36 0.21 -0.05
C THR A 121 -2.34 1.31 -0.44
N ASN A 122 -3.36 1.01 -1.25
CA ASN A 122 -4.39 1.98 -1.59
C ASN A 122 -5.13 2.50 -0.34
N HIS A 123 -5.48 1.63 0.61
CA HIS A 123 -6.09 2.08 1.87
C HIS A 123 -5.16 2.98 2.69
N VAL A 124 -3.87 2.67 2.74
CA VAL A 124 -2.87 3.52 3.42
C VAL A 124 -2.75 4.89 2.71
N ASN A 125 -2.68 4.91 1.37
CA ASN A 125 -2.63 6.14 0.58
C ASN A 125 -3.88 6.99 0.80
N CYS A 126 -5.08 6.41 0.79
CA CYS A 126 -6.33 7.11 1.10
C CYS A 126 -6.30 7.70 2.52
N ALA A 127 -5.78 6.97 3.51
CA ALA A 127 -5.66 7.49 4.88
C ALA A 127 -4.70 8.69 4.96
N ILE A 128 -3.55 8.63 4.27
CA ILE A 128 -2.57 9.72 4.22
C ILE A 128 -3.16 10.94 3.51
N GLU A 129 -3.88 10.74 2.39
CA GLU A 129 -4.55 11.82 1.68
C GLU A 129 -5.65 12.47 2.53
N ALA A 130 -6.45 11.67 3.24
CA ALA A 130 -7.44 12.18 4.19
C ALA A 130 -6.77 12.98 5.33
N THR A 131 -5.63 12.52 5.85
CA THR A 131 -4.85 13.25 6.86
C THR A 131 -4.41 14.62 6.32
N ARG A 132 -3.86 14.65 5.10
CA ARG A 132 -3.40 15.88 4.44
C ARG A 132 -4.55 16.86 4.23
N LYS A 133 -5.68 16.37 3.72
CA LYS A 133 -6.88 17.19 3.52
C LYS A 133 -7.44 17.72 4.84
N SER A 134 -7.48 16.91 5.90
CA SER A 134 -7.89 17.35 7.23
C SER A 134 -7.03 18.50 7.76
N ARG A 135 -5.69 18.38 7.62
CA ARG A 135 -4.74 19.44 8.00
C ARG A 135 -4.88 20.71 7.18
N ASN A 136 -5.14 20.59 5.88
CA ASN A 136 -5.38 21.74 5.03
C ASN A 136 -6.68 22.46 5.40
N ALA A 137 -7.74 21.70 5.67
CA ALA A 137 -9.03 22.24 6.07
C ALA A 137 -8.95 22.97 7.43
N ILE A 138 -8.26 22.41 8.44
CA ILE A 138 -8.08 23.12 9.72
C ILE A 138 -7.21 24.38 9.59
N ALA A 139 -6.20 24.37 8.71
CA ALA A 139 -5.40 25.57 8.45
C ALA A 139 -6.24 26.68 7.80
N ALA A 140 -7.18 26.31 6.93
CA ALA A 140 -8.13 27.21 6.30
C ALA A 140 -9.25 27.67 7.24
N SER A 141 -9.53 26.95 8.34
CA SER A 141 -10.63 27.28 9.26
C SER A 141 -10.28 28.33 10.32
N ASN A 142 -9.02 28.79 10.39
CA ASN A 142 -8.58 29.82 11.34
C ASN A 142 -9.35 31.16 11.21
N VAL A 143 -10.15 31.33 10.16
CA VAL A 143 -10.93 32.54 9.88
C VAL A 143 -12.34 32.50 10.50
N ASP A 144 -12.91 31.31 10.76
CA ASP A 144 -14.36 31.14 10.98
C ASP A 144 -14.80 30.72 12.40
N LEU A 145 -13.88 30.39 13.30
CA LEU A 145 -14.23 29.84 14.63
C LEU A 145 -13.52 30.56 15.78
N GLY A 146 -14.27 30.87 16.85
CA GLY A 146 -13.72 31.35 18.11
C GLY A 146 -12.71 30.37 18.73
N LYS A 147 -11.84 30.89 19.61
CA LYS A 147 -10.70 30.14 20.21
C LYS A 147 -11.09 28.77 20.81
N ASP A 148 -12.27 28.66 21.44
CA ASP A 148 -12.69 27.45 22.16
C ASP A 148 -13.19 26.33 21.21
N GLY A 149 -13.90 26.70 20.13
CA GLY A 149 -14.32 25.75 19.09
C GLY A 149 -13.12 25.13 18.37
N MET A 150 -12.11 25.95 18.06
CA MET A 150 -10.87 25.49 17.42
C MET A 150 -10.04 24.57 18.32
N CYS A 151 -10.02 24.80 19.63
CA CYS A 151 -9.30 23.94 20.58
C CYS A 151 -9.89 22.51 20.58
N SER A 152 -11.22 22.41 20.59
CA SER A 152 -11.94 21.13 20.54
C SER A 152 -11.72 20.40 19.22
N VAL A 153 -11.74 21.09 18.08
CA VAL A 153 -11.46 20.49 16.77
C VAL A 153 -10.02 19.98 16.70
N ARG A 154 -9.04 20.74 17.20
CA ARG A 154 -7.63 20.31 17.21
C ARG A 154 -7.45 19.02 18.02
N LYS A 155 -8.12 18.91 19.17
CA LYS A 155 -8.12 17.68 19.99
C LYS A 155 -8.63 16.45 19.22
N VAL A 156 -9.59 16.61 18.31
CA VAL A 156 -10.08 15.51 17.46
C VAL A 156 -8.99 15.01 16.50
N LEU A 157 -8.13 15.91 16.02
CA LEU A 157 -7.07 15.58 15.06
C LEU A 157 -5.93 14.77 15.70
N ASP A 158 -5.78 14.85 17.03
CA ASP A 158 -4.77 14.11 17.78
C ASP A 158 -5.13 12.62 18.00
N PHE A 159 -6.38 12.23 17.76
CA PHE A 159 -6.76 10.82 17.87
C PHE A 159 -6.13 9.98 16.76
N ASN A 160 -5.70 8.78 17.13
CA ASN A 160 -5.26 7.76 16.18
C ASN A 160 -6.34 6.69 16.00
N PHE A 161 -6.12 5.77 15.05
CA PHE A 161 -7.08 4.74 14.68
C PHE A 161 -7.33 3.67 15.77
N HIS A 162 -6.59 3.65 16.88
CA HIS A 162 -6.87 2.75 18.00
C HIS A 162 -8.01 3.26 18.88
N ASN A 163 -8.14 4.58 19.03
CA ASN A 163 -9.12 5.20 19.92
C ASN A 163 -10.32 5.79 19.16
N VAL A 164 -11.11 4.91 18.55
CA VAL A 164 -12.30 5.31 17.77
C VAL A 164 -13.40 5.89 18.67
N GLU A 165 -13.58 5.34 19.88
CA GLU A 165 -14.60 5.85 20.81
C GLU A 165 -14.30 7.27 21.28
N GLY A 166 -13.04 7.55 21.61
CA GLY A 166 -12.58 8.90 21.96
C GLY A 166 -12.74 9.88 20.80
N LEU A 167 -12.45 9.44 19.57
CA LEU A 167 -12.69 10.20 18.35
C LEU A 167 -14.18 10.54 18.19
N LEU A 168 -15.08 9.56 18.34
CA LEU A 168 -16.52 9.76 18.18
C LEU A 168 -17.10 10.68 19.26
N SER A 169 -16.70 10.49 20.51
CA SER A 169 -17.16 11.32 21.64
C SER A 169 -16.71 12.76 21.49
N THR A 170 -15.42 12.98 21.23
CA THR A 170 -14.86 14.33 21.04
C THR A 170 -15.36 14.96 19.75
N GLY A 171 -15.45 14.19 18.66
CA GLY A 171 -15.96 14.65 17.36
C GLY A 171 -17.38 15.17 17.44
N ARG A 172 -18.26 14.51 18.22
CA ARG A 172 -19.62 15.00 18.49
C ARG A 172 -19.61 16.34 19.23
N GLN A 173 -18.77 16.48 20.26
CA GLN A 173 -18.64 17.73 21.02
C GLN A 173 -18.15 18.87 20.11
N SER A 174 -17.16 18.60 19.27
CA SER A 174 -16.63 19.57 18.30
C SER A 174 -17.66 19.99 17.26
N LEU A 175 -18.45 19.05 16.71
CA LEU A 175 -19.53 19.38 15.77
C LEU A 175 -20.61 20.27 16.41
N ASN A 176 -21.00 19.98 17.65
CA ASN A 176 -21.95 20.82 18.39
C ASN A 176 -21.41 22.25 18.60
N SER A 177 -20.09 22.39 18.77
CA SER A 177 -19.42 23.69 18.94
C SER A 177 -19.27 24.46 17.63
N ILE A 178 -19.24 23.77 16.48
CA ILE A 178 -19.20 24.38 15.14
C ILE A 178 -20.60 24.83 14.69
N GLY A 179 -21.65 24.17 15.17
CA GLY A 179 -23.04 24.44 14.79
C GLY A 179 -23.72 25.57 15.56
N GLN A 180 -23.03 26.16 16.55
CA GLN A 180 -23.45 27.36 17.29
C GLN A 180 -22.82 28.60 16.66
#